data_AF-A0A2W6VU70-F1
#
_entry.id   AF-A0A2W6VU70-F1
#
_cell.length_a   1.000
_cell.length_b   1.000
_cell.length_c   1.000
_cell.angle_alpha   90.00
_cell.angle_beta   90.00
_cell.angle_gamma   90.00
#
_symmetry.space_group_name_H-M   'P 1'
#
loop_
_entity.id
_entity.type
_entity.pdbx_description
1 polymer ?
#
loop_
_entity_poly.entity_id
_entity_poly.type
_entity_poly.pdbx_seq_one_letter_code
_entity_poly.pdbx_strand_id
1 'polypeptide(L)'
;MAAGQVTSQQLVRAYLDRIAAYDMKGPALNSVITLNPRAMADAAQLDRERAEKGVRGPLHGIPVLIKDNYAVAGLPVTDGTLALATYVAPVDAFQVRRLREAGAVILGKTTMHELAMSVTTVSSLSGESRNPYDPRRSPGGSSGGTGASIGASLAAAGMGSDTCGSIRIPAAYQSLFGMRGTAGLSSRAGVIPLSSTQDEAGPLARTVTDLAIMMDATVGADPDDPVTAAMAGRPAPAYQAALRPGGLKGARIGVVRALMTSELMDAAMRERTLAALEQMKAEGAEIIDVDMPGLDPVLKAASVIAHEFKADFAAYLARYPGAPIASASDIAGKGLVHEAVDARLKQRVAAGPRDEKAYADALGKRAEARAMLLAAMEAAKVDVLVYPSALQPPPLWGAELFGTGTCPLSSVTGLPALAIPLGLSSNALPVGLDLLGRPFDEPKLLSLAYAWEQAAKPRTPPFSTPPLTDGKAPAPADFKVRTAPQGPRADVAFRFDPLTAQLRYDARLSGLGADKPVALTLQRTDEGKPGPVIATLLKPGQQSAQAELAFDSRTRADLAAGRLYVRLYTHAHPLGLEMAPLPQL
;
A
#
# COMPACT_ATOMS: atom_id res chain seq x y z
N MET A 1 -16.65 20.75 4.65
CA MET A 1 -17.27 21.41 3.49
C MET A 1 -18.72 21.82 3.74
N ALA A 2 -19.64 20.90 4.09
CA ALA A 2 -21.05 21.25 4.30
C ALA A 2 -21.26 22.39 5.33
N ALA A 3 -20.51 22.38 6.43
CA ALA A 3 -20.53 23.43 7.45
C ALA A 3 -19.80 24.74 7.06
N GLY A 4 -19.35 24.90 5.81
CA GLY A 4 -18.65 26.10 5.34
C GLY A 4 -17.21 26.29 5.85
N GLN A 5 -16.69 25.38 6.68
CA GLN A 5 -15.35 25.49 7.29
C GLN A 5 -14.17 25.29 6.33
N VAL A 6 -14.41 24.66 5.18
CA VAL A 6 -13.40 24.38 4.15
C VAL A 6 -14.10 24.24 2.81
N THR A 7 -13.50 24.75 1.75
CA THR A 7 -13.95 24.56 0.36
C THR A 7 -13.22 23.39 -0.33
N SER A 8 -13.74 22.91 -1.45
CA SER A 8 -13.05 21.89 -2.26
C SER A 8 -11.69 22.41 -2.73
N GLN A 9 -11.62 23.66 -3.19
CA GLN A 9 -10.37 24.27 -3.63
C GLN A 9 -9.32 24.34 -2.50
N GLN A 10 -9.73 24.69 -1.28
CA GLN A 10 -8.84 24.68 -0.11
C GLN A 10 -8.37 23.27 0.24
N LEU A 11 -9.26 22.28 0.18
CA LEU A 11 -8.92 20.88 0.43
C LEU A 11 -7.93 20.33 -0.62
N VAL A 12 -8.16 20.61 -1.90
CA VAL A 12 -7.26 20.24 -2.99
C VAL A 12 -5.89 20.89 -2.81
N ARG A 13 -5.85 22.18 -2.46
CA ARG A 13 -4.60 22.88 -2.17
C ARG A 13 -3.83 22.20 -1.04
N ALA A 14 -4.50 21.84 0.05
CA ALA A 14 -3.85 21.16 1.19
C ALA A 14 -3.23 19.82 0.79
N TYR A 15 -3.87 19.03 -0.07
CA TYR A 15 -3.29 17.79 -0.59
C TYR A 15 -2.12 18.04 -1.55
N LEU A 16 -2.21 19.03 -2.43
CA LEU A 16 -1.08 19.42 -3.30
C LEU A 16 0.14 19.88 -2.50
N ASP A 17 -0.06 20.62 -1.40
CA ASP A 17 1.03 21.03 -0.51
C ASP A 17 1.68 19.82 0.17
N ARG A 18 0.90 18.81 0.57
CA ARG A 18 1.44 17.53 1.09
C ARG A 18 2.22 16.75 0.04
N ILE A 19 1.72 16.66 -1.19
CA ILE A 19 2.42 16.01 -2.31
C ILE A 19 3.77 16.71 -2.55
N ALA A 20 3.77 18.05 -2.60
CA ALA A 20 4.98 18.84 -2.79
C ALA A 20 6.01 18.66 -1.66
N ALA A 21 5.55 18.40 -0.43
CA ALA A 21 6.40 18.22 0.75
C ALA A 21 6.99 16.80 0.88
N TYR A 22 6.25 15.77 0.47
CA TYR A 22 6.57 14.37 0.82
C TYR A 22 6.78 13.43 -0.36
N ASP A 23 6.24 13.72 -1.54
CA ASP A 23 6.26 12.76 -2.63
C ASP A 23 7.62 12.72 -3.34
N MET A 24 8.19 13.89 -3.68
CA MET A 24 9.53 13.99 -4.29
C MET A 24 10.58 14.61 -3.34
N LYS A 25 10.16 15.00 -2.14
CA LYS A 25 10.99 15.59 -1.07
C LYS A 25 10.76 14.85 0.24
N GLY A 26 11.49 15.19 1.30
CA GLY A 26 11.35 14.52 2.59
C GLY A 26 11.62 13.01 2.46
N PRO A 27 10.64 12.12 2.70
CA PRO A 27 10.80 10.69 2.49
C PRO A 27 10.93 10.27 1.01
N ALA A 28 10.60 11.17 0.07
CA ALA A 28 10.64 10.96 -1.37
C ALA A 28 9.84 9.72 -1.82
N LEU A 29 8.56 9.65 -1.41
CA LEU A 29 7.69 8.50 -1.65
C LEU A 29 7.57 8.08 -3.12
N ASN A 30 7.69 9.01 -4.05
CA ASN A 30 7.57 8.82 -5.49
C ASN A 30 6.30 8.01 -5.83
N SER A 31 5.15 8.49 -5.39
CA SER A 31 3.87 7.77 -5.46
C SER A 31 2.87 8.39 -6.44
N VAL A 32 3.10 9.64 -6.87
CA VAL A 32 2.29 10.35 -7.88
C VAL A 32 3.11 10.50 -9.16
N ILE A 33 2.61 9.94 -10.28
CA ILE A 33 3.32 9.98 -11.57
C ILE A 33 2.92 11.20 -12.42
N THR A 34 1.70 11.69 -12.25
CA THR A 34 1.19 12.86 -13.01
C THR A 34 0.17 13.60 -12.18
N LEU A 35 0.32 14.90 -12.01
CA LEU A 35 -0.73 15.74 -11.44
C LEU A 35 -1.69 16.22 -12.52
N ASN A 36 -2.98 16.28 -12.20
CA ASN A 36 -3.97 16.86 -13.09
C ASN A 36 -3.86 18.40 -13.05
N PRO A 37 -3.45 19.07 -14.14
CA PRO A 37 -3.32 20.53 -14.15
C PRO A 37 -4.67 21.25 -13.94
N ARG A 38 -5.79 20.55 -14.14
CA ARG A 38 -7.15 21.07 -13.95
C ARG A 38 -7.67 20.92 -12.52
N ALA A 39 -6.99 20.20 -11.62
CA ALA A 39 -7.54 19.83 -10.30
C ALA A 39 -8.06 21.04 -9.49
N MET A 40 -7.30 22.13 -9.44
CA MET A 40 -7.71 23.37 -8.73
C MET A 40 -8.91 24.07 -9.40
N ALA A 41 -9.00 24.01 -10.74
CA ALA A 41 -10.09 24.60 -11.49
C ALA A 41 -11.38 23.77 -11.37
N ASP A 42 -11.27 22.45 -11.45
CA ASP A 42 -12.35 21.50 -11.24
C ASP A 42 -12.93 21.64 -9.82
N ALA A 43 -12.06 21.78 -8.81
CA ALA A 43 -12.46 22.04 -7.42
C ALA A 43 -13.24 23.35 -7.25
N ALA A 44 -12.73 24.44 -7.85
CA ALA A 44 -13.41 25.74 -7.82
C ALA A 44 -14.77 25.72 -8.53
N GLN A 45 -14.90 24.92 -9.59
CA GLN A 45 -16.18 24.70 -10.26
C GLN A 45 -17.16 23.96 -9.36
N LEU A 46 -16.71 22.93 -8.64
CA LEU A 46 -17.56 22.19 -7.69
C LEU A 46 -17.94 23.04 -6.48
N ASP A 47 -17.09 23.97 -6.04
CA ASP A 47 -17.46 24.95 -5.02
C ASP A 47 -18.58 25.89 -5.49
N ARG A 48 -18.51 26.39 -6.73
CA ARG A 48 -19.61 27.18 -7.34
C ARG A 48 -20.89 26.36 -7.47
N GLU A 49 -20.76 25.13 -7.97
CA GLU A 49 -21.91 24.22 -8.11
C GLU A 49 -22.59 23.94 -6.77
N ARG A 50 -21.80 23.73 -5.71
CA ARG A 50 -22.33 23.55 -4.35
C ARG A 50 -23.20 24.73 -3.92
N ALA A 51 -22.79 25.96 -4.24
CA ALA A 51 -23.51 27.18 -3.88
C ALA A 51 -24.75 27.42 -4.75
N GLU A 52 -24.66 27.12 -6.06
CA GLU A 52 -25.71 27.46 -7.04
C GLU A 52 -26.77 26.35 -7.21
N LYS A 53 -26.35 25.08 -7.18
CA LYS A 53 -27.17 23.91 -7.56
C LYS A 53 -27.26 22.85 -6.47
N GLY A 54 -26.39 22.91 -5.46
CA GLY A 54 -26.27 21.89 -4.42
C GLY A 54 -25.20 20.84 -4.75
N VAL A 55 -25.15 19.78 -3.94
CA VAL A 55 -24.13 18.72 -4.06
C VAL A 55 -24.63 17.54 -4.90
N ARG A 56 -23.72 16.93 -5.65
CA ARG A 56 -23.99 15.68 -6.41
C ARG A 56 -24.09 14.44 -5.53
N GLY A 57 -23.49 14.47 -4.35
CA GLY A 57 -23.44 13.35 -3.43
C GLY A 57 -22.27 13.44 -2.45
N PRO A 58 -21.93 12.33 -1.76
CA PRO A 58 -20.86 12.29 -0.75
C PRO A 58 -19.47 12.69 -1.28
N LEU A 59 -19.20 12.45 -2.57
CA LEU A 59 -17.91 12.75 -3.20
C LEU A 59 -17.79 14.18 -3.75
N HIS A 60 -18.82 15.02 -3.63
CA HIS A 60 -18.81 16.37 -4.19
C HIS A 60 -17.66 17.22 -3.62
N GLY A 61 -16.67 17.53 -4.48
CA GLY A 61 -15.48 18.30 -4.14
C GLY A 61 -14.37 17.50 -3.45
N ILE A 62 -14.45 16.17 -3.40
CA ILE A 62 -13.46 15.31 -2.72
C ILE A 62 -12.34 14.91 -3.69
N PRO A 63 -11.05 15.20 -3.36
CA PRO A 63 -9.93 14.82 -4.20
C PRO A 63 -9.54 13.36 -4.07
N VAL A 64 -9.43 12.69 -5.23
CA VAL A 64 -9.03 11.29 -5.35
C VAL A 64 -7.85 11.13 -6.31
N LEU A 65 -7.05 10.09 -6.10
CA LEU A 65 -5.94 9.71 -6.99
C LEU A 65 -6.26 8.40 -7.72
N ILE A 66 -5.84 8.32 -8.99
CA ILE A 66 -6.19 7.19 -9.86
C ILE A 66 -4.91 6.47 -10.28
N LYS A 67 -4.85 5.14 -10.19
CA LYS A 67 -3.71 4.38 -10.72
C LYS A 67 -3.46 4.67 -12.21
N ASP A 68 -2.19 4.67 -12.61
CA ASP A 68 -1.83 5.15 -13.93
C ASP A 68 -2.37 4.31 -15.11
N ASN A 69 -2.71 3.05 -14.90
CA ASN A 69 -3.33 2.22 -15.92
C ASN A 69 -4.81 2.55 -16.21
N TYR A 70 -5.42 3.49 -15.49
CA TYR A 70 -6.74 4.00 -15.85
C TYR A 70 -6.59 5.16 -16.84
N ALA A 71 -7.40 5.11 -17.91
CA ALA A 71 -7.61 6.25 -18.78
C ALA A 71 -8.29 7.39 -18.00
N VAL A 72 -7.68 8.57 -18.02
CA VAL A 72 -8.27 9.83 -17.53
C VAL A 72 -8.13 10.83 -18.66
N ALA A 73 -9.24 11.29 -19.22
CA ALA A 73 -9.26 12.10 -20.43
C ALA A 73 -8.32 13.32 -20.31
N GLY A 74 -7.42 13.47 -21.28
CA GLY A 74 -6.46 14.57 -21.32
C GLY A 74 -5.22 14.41 -20.42
N LEU A 75 -5.09 13.30 -19.67
CA LEU A 75 -3.86 12.94 -18.97
C LEU A 75 -3.18 11.74 -19.65
N PRO A 76 -1.85 11.58 -19.50
CA PRO A 76 -1.16 10.35 -19.87
C PRO A 76 -1.76 9.11 -19.19
N VAL A 77 -1.75 8.00 -19.92
CA VAL A 77 -2.08 6.65 -19.43
C VAL A 77 -0.95 5.72 -19.85
N THR A 78 0.06 5.58 -18.99
CA THR A 78 1.36 5.03 -19.41
C THR A 78 1.59 3.61 -18.91
N ASP A 79 0.77 3.12 -17.99
CA ASP A 79 0.95 1.81 -17.33
C ASP A 79 2.35 1.68 -16.68
N GLY A 80 2.94 2.82 -16.31
CA GLY A 80 4.32 2.93 -15.82
C GLY A 80 5.43 2.79 -16.87
N THR A 81 5.13 2.53 -18.14
CA THR A 81 6.17 2.32 -19.16
C THR A 81 6.54 3.59 -19.94
N LEU A 82 7.84 3.75 -20.23
CA LEU A 82 8.35 4.77 -21.15
C LEU A 82 7.74 4.64 -22.56
N ALA A 83 7.36 3.42 -22.96
CA ALA A 83 6.78 3.17 -24.28
C ALA A 83 5.40 3.83 -24.48
N LEU A 84 4.72 4.21 -23.40
CA LEU A 84 3.43 4.90 -23.43
C LEU A 84 3.50 6.30 -22.80
N ALA A 85 4.70 6.85 -22.54
CA ALA A 85 4.87 8.11 -21.82
C ALA A 85 4.18 9.32 -22.51
N THR A 86 4.03 9.27 -23.83
CA THR A 86 3.35 10.31 -24.63
C THR A 86 1.91 9.96 -24.99
N TYR A 87 1.41 8.79 -24.56
CA TYR A 87 0.06 8.35 -24.87
C TYR A 87 -0.94 9.01 -23.92
N VAL A 88 -1.71 9.96 -24.46
CA VAL A 88 -2.75 10.70 -23.72
C VAL A 88 -4.09 10.01 -23.91
N ALA A 89 -4.77 9.72 -22.81
CA ALA A 89 -6.06 9.06 -22.84
C ALA A 89 -7.11 9.95 -23.55
N PRO A 90 -7.82 9.42 -24.58
CA PRO A 90 -8.84 10.19 -25.29
C PRO A 90 -10.16 10.28 -24.51
N VAL A 91 -10.39 9.36 -23.57
CA VAL A 91 -11.63 9.24 -22.79
C VAL A 91 -11.31 8.91 -21.33
N ASP A 92 -12.28 9.15 -20.46
CA ASP A 92 -12.25 8.62 -19.10
C ASP A 92 -12.60 7.12 -19.11
N ALA A 93 -11.87 6.34 -18.32
CA ALA A 93 -12.30 4.99 -17.94
C ALA A 93 -13.66 5.06 -17.25
N PHE A 94 -14.45 3.98 -17.32
CA PHE A 94 -15.81 3.95 -16.76
C PHE A 94 -15.86 4.45 -15.32
N GLN A 95 -14.96 3.95 -14.47
CA GLN A 95 -14.92 4.32 -13.05
C GLN A 95 -14.48 5.77 -12.82
N VAL A 96 -13.60 6.31 -13.68
CA VAL A 96 -13.20 7.72 -13.62
C VAL A 96 -14.37 8.63 -13.98
N ARG A 97 -15.12 8.28 -15.04
CA ARG A 97 -16.34 8.99 -15.44
C ARG A 97 -17.36 8.99 -14.28
N ARG A 98 -17.62 7.82 -13.68
CA ARG A 98 -18.51 7.69 -12.51
C ARG A 98 -18.08 8.54 -11.33
N LEU A 99 -16.78 8.60 -11.02
CA LEU A 99 -16.24 9.46 -9.96
C LEU A 99 -16.46 10.94 -10.26
N ARG A 100 -16.25 11.39 -11.50
CA ARG A 100 -16.54 12.77 -11.92
C ARG A 100 -18.03 13.09 -11.85
N GLU A 101 -18.89 12.17 -12.27
CA GLU A 101 -20.35 12.28 -12.16
C GLU A 101 -20.78 12.43 -10.69
N ALA A 102 -20.16 11.69 -9.77
CA ALA A 102 -20.36 11.82 -8.33
C ALA A 102 -19.75 13.10 -7.71
N GLY A 103 -19.05 13.91 -8.51
CA GLY A 103 -18.46 15.19 -8.11
C GLY A 103 -17.08 15.09 -7.48
N ALA A 104 -16.36 13.97 -7.64
CA ALA A 104 -14.97 13.86 -7.19
C ALA A 104 -14.03 14.72 -8.03
N VAL A 105 -12.98 15.26 -7.40
CA VAL A 105 -11.88 15.94 -8.08
C VAL A 105 -10.77 14.93 -8.36
N ILE A 106 -10.45 14.69 -9.63
CA ILE A 106 -9.31 13.84 -9.99
C ILE A 106 -8.03 14.65 -9.80
N LEU A 107 -7.26 14.33 -8.74
CA LEU A 107 -6.04 15.07 -8.38
C LEU A 107 -4.88 14.75 -9.33
N GLY A 108 -4.83 13.52 -9.84
CA GLY A 108 -3.76 13.02 -10.69
C GLY A 108 -3.72 11.50 -10.78
N LYS A 109 -2.61 11.01 -11.31
CA LYS A 109 -2.30 9.60 -11.53
C LYS A 109 -1.23 9.14 -10.53
N THR A 110 -1.35 7.94 -9.98
CA THR A 110 -0.33 7.35 -9.09
C THR A 110 0.57 6.37 -9.84
N THR A 111 1.83 6.29 -9.40
CA THR A 111 2.78 5.29 -9.89
C THR A 111 2.27 3.86 -9.68
N MET A 112 2.82 2.94 -10.46
CA MET A 112 2.51 1.52 -10.36
C MET A 112 3.70 0.67 -10.76
N HIS A 113 3.65 -0.62 -10.44
CA HIS A 113 4.61 -1.55 -11.04
C HIS A 113 4.32 -1.65 -12.54
N GLU A 114 5.35 -1.48 -13.35
CA GLU A 114 5.23 -1.37 -14.80
C GLU A 114 4.44 -2.54 -15.41
N LEU A 115 3.50 -2.21 -16.29
CA LEU A 115 2.61 -3.15 -16.98
C LEU A 115 1.80 -4.05 -16.03
N ALA A 116 1.60 -3.60 -14.78
CA ALA A 116 1.05 -4.35 -13.67
C ALA A 116 1.73 -5.71 -13.41
N MET A 117 2.95 -5.94 -13.91
CA MET A 117 3.52 -7.28 -14.01
C MET A 117 4.06 -7.87 -12.72
N SER A 118 4.19 -7.09 -11.65
CA SER A 118 4.65 -7.53 -10.33
C SER A 118 4.15 -6.60 -9.21
N VAL A 119 4.67 -6.80 -7.99
CA VAL A 119 4.11 -6.23 -6.75
C VAL A 119 5.09 -5.36 -5.96
N THR A 120 6.17 -4.86 -6.58
CA THR A 120 7.17 -4.01 -5.88
C THR A 120 7.07 -2.51 -6.23
N THR A 121 6.23 -2.14 -7.21
CA THR A 121 6.06 -0.76 -7.71
C THR A 121 7.36 -0.09 -8.10
N VAL A 122 7.91 -0.58 -9.22
CA VAL A 122 9.04 -0.01 -9.94
C VAL A 122 8.67 0.06 -11.41
N SER A 123 9.11 1.11 -12.11
CA SER A 123 8.80 1.29 -13.53
C SER A 123 9.89 2.05 -14.29
N SER A 124 9.96 1.86 -15.60
CA SER A 124 10.90 2.58 -16.45
C SER A 124 10.62 4.08 -16.50
N LEU A 125 9.37 4.51 -16.32
CA LEU A 125 8.99 5.93 -16.36
C LEU A 125 9.21 6.64 -15.03
N SER A 126 8.91 5.99 -13.90
CA SER A 126 8.90 6.64 -12.58
C SER A 126 10.02 6.17 -11.64
N GLY A 127 10.71 5.07 -11.93
CA GLY A 127 11.58 4.43 -10.95
C GLY A 127 10.79 3.80 -9.79
N GLU A 128 11.42 3.69 -8.62
CA GLU A 128 10.87 2.99 -7.44
C GLU A 128 10.01 3.89 -6.56
N SER A 129 8.84 3.40 -6.15
CA SER A 129 8.02 4.02 -5.09
C SER A 129 8.41 3.49 -3.71
N ARG A 130 8.15 4.30 -2.66
CA ARG A 130 8.54 4.01 -1.29
C ARG A 130 7.37 3.85 -0.34
N ASN A 131 7.54 2.99 0.65
CA ASN A 131 6.58 2.78 1.73
C ASN A 131 6.67 3.92 2.77
N PRO A 132 5.62 4.70 3.04
CA PRO A 132 5.65 5.73 4.08
C PRO A 132 5.86 5.20 5.52
N TYR A 133 5.62 3.92 5.82
CA TYR A 133 5.93 3.35 7.15
C TYR A 133 7.41 3.00 7.34
N ASP A 134 8.14 2.79 6.23
CA ASP A 134 9.58 2.61 6.20
C ASP A 134 10.07 2.99 4.79
N PRO A 135 10.54 4.23 4.58
CA PRO A 135 10.96 4.72 3.27
C PRO A 135 12.18 4.01 2.67
N ARG A 136 12.59 2.82 3.13
CA ARG A 136 13.58 1.93 2.49
C ARG A 136 12.93 0.72 1.82
N ARG A 137 11.62 0.60 1.93
CA ARG A 137 10.83 -0.56 1.49
C ARG A 137 9.90 -0.22 0.35
N SER A 138 9.53 -1.25 -0.41
CA SER A 138 8.46 -1.16 -1.40
C SER A 138 7.11 -0.94 -0.73
N PRO A 139 6.21 -0.14 -1.32
CA PRO A 139 4.84 -0.01 -0.86
C PRO A 139 3.93 -1.20 -1.22
N GLY A 140 4.48 -2.26 -1.84
CA GLY A 140 3.70 -3.31 -2.48
C GLY A 140 3.33 -2.91 -3.90
N GLY A 141 2.43 -3.64 -4.56
CA GLY A 141 2.05 -3.33 -5.92
C GLY A 141 1.09 -4.34 -6.54
N SER A 142 0.70 -4.16 -7.80
CA SER A 142 1.14 -3.08 -8.69
C SER A 142 0.54 -1.71 -8.36
N SER A 143 -0.52 -1.59 -7.55
CA SER A 143 -1.10 -0.29 -7.14
C SER A 143 -0.35 0.36 -5.96
N GLY A 144 0.97 0.22 -5.90
CA GLY A 144 1.76 0.68 -4.75
C GLY A 144 1.81 2.19 -4.60
N GLY A 145 1.81 2.95 -5.71
CA GLY A 145 1.68 4.40 -5.67
C GLY A 145 0.35 4.84 -5.04
N THR A 146 -0.76 4.19 -5.42
CA THR A 146 -2.06 4.42 -4.79
C THR A 146 -2.01 4.12 -3.29
N GLY A 147 -1.48 2.96 -2.91
CA GLY A 147 -1.32 2.59 -1.50
C GLY A 147 -0.50 3.61 -0.71
N ALA A 148 0.69 3.96 -1.21
CA ALA A 148 1.60 4.90 -0.55
C ALA A 148 0.96 6.30 -0.41
N SER A 149 0.34 6.80 -1.49
CA SER A 149 -0.36 8.08 -1.50
C SER A 149 -1.49 8.14 -0.46
N ILE A 150 -2.34 7.11 -0.38
CA ILE A 150 -3.47 7.11 0.57
C ILE A 150 -3.00 6.86 2.00
N GLY A 151 -1.99 6.00 2.18
CA GLY A 151 -1.31 5.76 3.47
C GLY A 151 -0.71 7.04 4.05
N ALA A 152 -0.07 7.85 3.20
CA ALA A 152 0.54 9.14 3.52
C ALA A 152 -0.45 10.33 3.47
N SER A 153 -1.75 10.10 3.25
CA SER A 153 -2.77 11.15 3.15
C SER A 153 -2.44 12.22 2.09
N LEU A 154 -2.03 11.79 0.90
CA LEU A 154 -1.82 12.64 -0.29
C LEU A 154 -3.09 12.84 -1.12
N ALA A 155 -4.16 12.08 -0.82
CA ALA A 155 -5.53 12.30 -1.28
C ALA A 155 -6.53 11.68 -0.30
N ALA A 156 -7.84 11.91 -0.48
CA ALA A 156 -8.87 11.36 0.38
C ALA A 156 -8.97 9.84 0.24
N ALA A 157 -9.07 9.35 -1.00
CA ALA A 157 -9.08 7.93 -1.37
C ALA A 157 -8.43 7.76 -2.75
N GLY A 158 -8.20 6.52 -3.18
CA GLY A 158 -7.65 6.27 -4.50
C GLY A 158 -8.15 4.99 -5.15
N MET A 159 -7.95 4.89 -6.46
CA MET A 159 -8.33 3.73 -7.27
C MET A 159 -7.11 2.92 -7.65
N GLY A 160 -7.13 1.62 -7.38
CA GLY A 160 -6.13 0.64 -7.81
C GLY A 160 -6.73 -0.42 -8.72
N SER A 161 -5.90 -1.30 -9.27
CA SER A 161 -6.39 -2.49 -9.99
C SER A 161 -5.69 -3.74 -9.47
N ASP A 162 -6.35 -4.88 -9.60
CA ASP A 162 -5.95 -6.17 -9.07
C ASP A 162 -6.12 -7.29 -10.10
N THR A 163 -5.02 -7.97 -10.44
CA THR A 163 -5.01 -9.21 -11.24
C THR A 163 -4.63 -10.43 -10.40
N CYS A 164 -3.90 -10.21 -9.31
CA CYS A 164 -3.62 -11.23 -8.32
C CYS A 164 -3.77 -10.66 -6.93
N GLY A 165 -2.91 -9.73 -6.48
CA GLY A 165 -3.09 -9.03 -5.20
C GLY A 165 -2.85 -7.51 -5.27
N SER A 166 -2.98 -6.91 -6.45
CA SER A 166 -2.52 -5.54 -6.70
C SER A 166 -3.35 -4.42 -6.06
N ILE A 167 -4.50 -4.70 -5.45
CA ILE A 167 -5.18 -3.79 -4.51
C ILE A 167 -4.87 -4.19 -3.06
N ARG A 168 -4.93 -5.49 -2.78
CA ARG A 168 -4.87 -6.06 -1.43
C ARG A 168 -3.49 -5.95 -0.78
N ILE A 169 -2.42 -6.20 -1.54
CA ILE A 169 -1.03 -6.12 -1.03
C ILE A 169 -0.65 -4.67 -0.70
N PRO A 170 -0.85 -3.67 -1.59
CA PRO A 170 -0.67 -2.27 -1.22
C PRO A 170 -1.53 -1.86 -0.03
N ALA A 171 -2.78 -2.33 0.08
CA ALA A 171 -3.60 -1.98 1.23
C ALA A 171 -3.01 -2.51 2.55
N ALA A 172 -2.61 -3.78 2.56
CA ALA A 172 -1.99 -4.44 3.72
C ALA A 172 -0.69 -3.75 4.16
N TYR A 173 0.19 -3.40 3.22
CA TYR A 173 1.47 -2.76 3.49
C TYR A 173 1.38 -1.28 3.90
N GLN A 174 0.21 -0.67 3.77
CA GLN A 174 -0.02 0.77 4.02
C GLN A 174 -1.04 1.06 5.13
N SER A 175 -1.47 0.03 5.85
CA SER A 175 -2.52 0.10 6.88
C SER A 175 -3.80 0.76 6.31
N LEU A 176 -4.28 0.22 5.19
CA LEU A 176 -5.46 0.68 4.48
C LEU A 176 -6.48 -0.45 4.34
N PHE A 177 -7.71 -0.07 4.02
CA PHE A 177 -8.71 -0.95 3.48
C PHE A 177 -8.65 -0.94 1.96
N GLY A 178 -8.72 -2.11 1.33
CA GLY A 178 -8.69 -2.23 -0.12
C GLY A 178 -9.69 -3.26 -0.61
N MET A 179 -10.52 -2.90 -1.61
CA MET A 179 -11.57 -3.77 -2.11
C MET A 179 -11.24 -4.31 -3.50
N ARG A 180 -11.14 -5.64 -3.61
CA ARG A 180 -11.28 -6.36 -4.88
C ARG A 180 -12.70 -6.93 -4.94
N GLY A 181 -13.55 -6.34 -5.78
CA GLY A 181 -14.94 -6.77 -5.93
C GLY A 181 -15.10 -8.16 -6.54
N THR A 182 -16.34 -8.66 -6.54
CA THR A 182 -16.73 -9.83 -7.32
C THR A 182 -16.43 -9.61 -8.79
N ALA A 183 -16.04 -10.67 -9.50
CA ALA A 183 -15.83 -10.58 -10.93
C ALA A 183 -17.08 -10.04 -11.65
N GLY A 184 -16.92 -8.92 -12.36
CA GLY A 184 -18.01 -8.24 -13.05
C GLY A 184 -18.84 -7.26 -12.19
N LEU A 185 -18.43 -6.97 -10.96
CA LEU A 185 -19.10 -5.96 -10.13
C LEU A 185 -18.98 -4.54 -10.71
N SER A 186 -17.82 -4.25 -11.29
CA SER A 186 -17.48 -2.92 -11.84
C SER A 186 -16.79 -3.07 -13.18
N SER A 187 -17.03 -2.11 -14.08
CA SER A 187 -16.42 -2.10 -15.40
C SER A 187 -14.92 -1.84 -15.34
N ARG A 188 -14.21 -2.48 -16.27
CA ARG A 188 -12.78 -2.34 -16.53
C ARG A 188 -12.53 -1.59 -17.85
N ALA A 189 -13.59 -1.10 -18.51
CA ALA A 189 -13.45 -0.31 -19.73
C ALA A 189 -12.58 0.93 -19.47
N GLY A 190 -11.53 1.08 -20.28
CA GLY A 190 -10.56 2.17 -20.15
C GLY A 190 -9.46 1.92 -19.11
N VAL A 191 -9.34 0.70 -18.56
CA VAL A 191 -8.18 0.28 -17.76
C VAL A 191 -7.28 -0.58 -18.65
N ILE A 192 -5.99 -0.28 -18.72
CA ILE A 192 -5.01 -1.11 -19.45
C ILE A 192 -4.96 -2.50 -18.77
N PRO A 193 -5.24 -3.57 -19.51
CA PRO A 193 -5.40 -4.90 -18.93
C PRO A 193 -4.07 -5.62 -18.76
N LEU A 194 -4.04 -6.53 -17.77
CA LEU A 194 -3.07 -7.60 -17.67
C LEU A 194 -3.68 -8.96 -18.03
N SER A 195 -4.94 -9.18 -17.65
CA SER A 195 -5.70 -10.41 -17.87
C SER A 195 -7.19 -10.13 -17.67
N SER A 196 -7.95 -10.03 -18.76
CA SER A 196 -9.37 -9.75 -18.76
C SER A 196 -10.23 -10.80 -18.04
N THR A 197 -9.71 -11.96 -17.68
CA THR A 197 -10.45 -12.90 -16.80
C THR A 197 -10.19 -12.66 -15.31
N GLN A 198 -9.09 -12.01 -14.96
CA GLN A 198 -8.64 -11.81 -13.57
C GLN A 198 -8.68 -10.37 -13.08
N ASP A 199 -8.62 -9.42 -14.01
CA ASP A 199 -8.52 -8.01 -13.69
C ASP A 199 -9.80 -7.50 -13.04
N GLU A 200 -9.60 -6.83 -11.91
CA GLU A 200 -10.63 -6.08 -11.21
C GLU A 200 -10.09 -4.71 -10.83
N ALA A 201 -10.95 -3.72 -10.85
CA ALA A 201 -10.62 -2.34 -10.48
C ALA A 201 -11.40 -1.98 -9.21
N GLY A 202 -10.75 -1.28 -8.27
CA GLY A 202 -11.37 -1.05 -6.98
C GLY A 202 -10.64 -0.04 -6.09
N PRO A 203 -11.33 0.47 -5.05
CA PRO A 203 -10.81 1.53 -4.21
C PRO A 203 -9.84 1.05 -3.12
N LEU A 204 -8.99 1.97 -2.70
CA LEU A 204 -8.19 1.92 -1.48
C LEU A 204 -8.51 3.16 -0.63
N ALA A 205 -8.76 2.95 0.67
CA ALA A 205 -9.14 4.02 1.57
C ALA A 205 -8.59 3.81 2.99
N ARG A 206 -8.51 4.89 3.76
CA ARG A 206 -8.06 4.84 5.17
C ARG A 206 -9.14 4.34 6.13
N THR A 207 -10.41 4.40 5.70
CA THR A 207 -11.54 3.94 6.49
C THR A 207 -12.48 3.06 5.65
N VAL A 208 -13.26 2.21 6.31
CA VAL A 208 -14.28 1.40 5.63
C VAL A 208 -15.41 2.27 5.10
N THR A 209 -15.71 3.38 5.77
CA THR A 209 -16.71 4.36 5.32
C THR A 209 -16.31 5.00 3.99
N ASP A 210 -15.07 5.47 3.89
CA ASP A 210 -14.53 6.04 2.65
C ASP A 210 -14.51 4.98 1.53
N LEU A 211 -14.17 3.73 1.86
CA LEU A 211 -14.19 2.62 0.91
C LEU A 211 -15.60 2.39 0.34
N ALA A 212 -16.62 2.35 1.20
CA ALA A 212 -18.01 2.16 0.81
C ALA A 212 -18.53 3.33 -0.05
N ILE A 213 -18.19 4.58 0.28
CA ILE A 213 -18.52 5.76 -0.54
C ILE A 213 -17.92 5.64 -1.95
N MET A 214 -16.67 5.20 -2.06
CA MET A 214 -16.04 5.01 -3.37
C MET A 214 -16.72 3.90 -4.17
N MET A 215 -17.06 2.78 -3.53
CA MET A 215 -17.76 1.68 -4.18
C MET A 215 -19.16 2.10 -4.68
N ASP A 216 -19.93 2.84 -3.88
CA ASP A 216 -21.26 3.35 -4.28
C ASP A 216 -21.18 4.19 -5.56
N ALA A 217 -20.09 4.92 -5.76
CA ALA A 217 -19.87 5.70 -6.96
C ALA A 217 -19.50 4.83 -8.17
N THR A 218 -18.61 3.84 -8.01
CA THR A 218 -17.91 3.22 -9.14
C THR A 218 -18.54 1.93 -9.67
N VAL A 219 -19.35 1.21 -8.89
CA VAL A 219 -19.92 -0.09 -9.32
C VAL A 219 -21.07 0.05 -10.31
N GLY A 220 -21.27 -1.00 -11.12
CA GLY A 220 -22.46 -1.16 -11.95
C GLY A 220 -22.18 -1.69 -13.34
N ALA A 221 -23.27 -2.02 -14.05
CA ALA A 221 -23.24 -2.53 -15.40
C ALA A 221 -22.71 -1.49 -16.40
N ASP A 222 -22.00 -1.98 -17.40
CA ASP A 222 -21.42 -1.22 -18.50
C ASP A 222 -21.45 -2.08 -19.77
N PRO A 223 -22.20 -1.69 -20.82
CA PRO A 223 -22.23 -2.46 -22.08
C PRO A 223 -20.85 -2.55 -22.75
N ASP A 224 -19.93 -1.65 -22.41
CA ASP A 224 -18.57 -1.63 -22.91
C ASP A 224 -17.66 -2.69 -22.25
N ASP A 225 -18.13 -3.36 -21.20
CA ASP A 225 -17.45 -4.45 -20.52
C ASP A 225 -18.41 -5.62 -20.23
N PRO A 226 -18.44 -6.66 -21.10
CA PRO A 226 -19.43 -7.73 -21.02
C PRO A 226 -19.49 -8.50 -19.70
N VAL A 227 -18.41 -8.54 -18.91
CA VAL A 227 -18.44 -9.24 -17.61
C VAL A 227 -19.40 -8.57 -16.62
N THR A 228 -19.67 -7.28 -16.81
CA THR A 228 -20.59 -6.52 -15.96
C THR A 228 -22.06 -6.84 -16.22
N ALA A 229 -22.37 -7.65 -17.24
CA ALA A 229 -23.69 -8.24 -17.41
C ALA A 229 -24.11 -9.07 -16.19
N ALA A 230 -23.15 -9.53 -15.36
CA ALA A 230 -23.43 -10.16 -14.08
C ALA A 230 -24.19 -9.24 -13.08
N MET A 231 -24.16 -7.93 -13.30
CA MET A 231 -24.92 -6.92 -12.55
C MET A 231 -26.31 -6.63 -13.16
N ALA A 232 -26.63 -7.16 -14.34
CA ALA A 232 -27.92 -6.93 -14.97
C ALA A 232 -29.07 -7.46 -14.09
N GLY A 233 -30.09 -6.63 -13.87
CA GLY A 233 -31.25 -6.97 -13.03
C GLY A 233 -30.99 -6.97 -11.52
N ARG A 234 -29.76 -6.70 -11.06
CA ARG A 234 -29.47 -6.49 -9.64
C ARG A 234 -29.76 -5.03 -9.25
N PRO A 235 -30.29 -4.76 -8.05
CA PRO A 235 -30.37 -3.40 -7.55
C PRO A 235 -28.96 -2.81 -7.43
N ALA A 236 -28.83 -1.51 -7.69
CA ALA A 236 -27.60 -0.79 -7.41
C ALA A 236 -27.22 -1.01 -5.93
N PRO A 237 -26.03 -1.56 -5.62
CA PRO A 237 -25.63 -1.77 -4.25
C PRO A 237 -25.52 -0.43 -3.51
N ALA A 238 -26.02 -0.38 -2.27
CA ALA A 238 -25.82 0.75 -1.36
C ALA A 238 -24.90 0.28 -0.21
N TYR A 239 -23.60 0.36 -0.44
CA TYR A 239 -22.56 -0.15 0.44
C TYR A 239 -22.44 0.64 1.74
N GLN A 240 -22.66 1.96 1.72
CA GLN A 240 -22.74 2.73 2.97
C GLN A 240 -23.84 2.21 3.90
N ALA A 241 -24.95 1.72 3.33
CA ALA A 241 -26.04 1.14 4.11
C ALA A 241 -25.66 -0.21 4.73
N ALA A 242 -24.57 -0.85 4.33
CA ALA A 242 -24.07 -2.09 4.91
C ALA A 242 -23.16 -1.87 6.14
N LEU A 243 -22.78 -0.63 6.44
CA LEU A 243 -21.93 -0.31 7.58
C LEU A 243 -22.72 -0.51 8.88
N ARG A 244 -22.33 -1.50 9.68
CA ARG A 244 -23.01 -1.88 10.92
C ARG A 244 -22.00 -2.06 12.05
N PRO A 245 -22.04 -1.21 13.09
CA PRO A 245 -21.33 -1.50 14.33
C PRO A 245 -21.77 -2.87 14.87
N GLY A 246 -20.84 -3.66 15.39
CA GLY A 246 -21.15 -4.98 15.97
C GLY A 246 -21.39 -6.11 14.96
N GLY A 247 -21.08 -5.90 13.67
CA GLY A 247 -21.16 -6.94 12.63
C GLY A 247 -20.34 -8.22 12.91
N LEU A 248 -19.38 -8.20 13.85
CA LEU A 248 -18.63 -9.38 14.29
C LEU A 248 -19.43 -10.29 15.24
N LYS A 249 -20.45 -9.79 15.93
CA LYS A 249 -21.21 -10.57 16.91
C LYS A 249 -21.99 -11.70 16.22
N GLY A 250 -21.62 -12.94 16.51
CA GLY A 250 -22.19 -14.14 15.90
C GLY A 250 -21.69 -14.41 14.48
N ALA A 251 -20.73 -13.63 13.97
CA ALA A 251 -20.13 -13.88 12.67
C ALA A 251 -19.26 -15.14 12.72
N ARG A 252 -19.34 -15.99 11.71
CA ARG A 252 -18.55 -17.22 11.59
C ARG A 252 -17.40 -17.00 10.61
N ILE A 253 -16.19 -16.87 11.13
CA ILE A 253 -14.98 -16.53 10.38
C ILE A 253 -14.15 -17.79 10.19
N GLY A 254 -14.03 -18.25 8.93
CA GLY A 254 -13.21 -19.39 8.56
C GLY A 254 -11.75 -19.00 8.35
N VAL A 255 -10.81 -19.58 9.09
CA VAL A 255 -9.37 -19.27 8.99
C VAL A 255 -8.67 -20.31 8.13
N VAL A 256 -7.97 -19.85 7.09
CA VAL A 256 -7.09 -20.71 6.28
C VAL A 256 -5.75 -20.86 6.99
N ARG A 257 -5.76 -21.62 8.09
CA ARG A 257 -4.65 -21.78 9.04
C ARG A 257 -3.35 -22.26 8.39
N ALA A 258 -3.46 -23.06 7.33
CA ALA A 258 -2.34 -23.57 6.54
C ALA A 258 -1.46 -22.48 5.90
N LEU A 259 -1.93 -21.23 5.79
CA LEU A 259 -1.16 -20.09 5.29
C LEU A 259 -0.45 -19.29 6.38
N MET A 260 -0.66 -19.65 7.65
CA MET A 260 -0.15 -18.92 8.82
C MET A 260 0.93 -19.71 9.57
N THR A 261 1.65 -20.61 8.89
CA THR A 261 2.70 -21.43 9.53
C THR A 261 4.01 -20.65 9.70
N SER A 262 4.92 -21.14 10.54
CA SER A 262 6.25 -20.56 10.75
C SER A 262 7.15 -20.59 9.51
N GLU A 263 6.91 -21.53 8.60
CA GLU A 263 7.67 -21.72 7.38
C GLU A 263 7.24 -20.74 6.30
N LEU A 264 5.96 -20.36 6.27
CA LEU A 264 5.39 -19.50 5.25
C LEU A 264 5.34 -18.03 5.66
N MET A 265 4.99 -17.74 6.92
CA MET A 265 4.67 -16.40 7.38
C MET A 265 5.69 -15.86 8.38
N ASP A 266 6.12 -14.61 8.14
CA ASP A 266 7.00 -13.86 9.05
C ASP A 266 6.47 -13.88 10.49
N ALA A 267 7.38 -14.05 11.46
CA ALA A 267 7.00 -14.27 12.85
C ALA A 267 6.26 -13.07 13.47
N ALA A 268 6.72 -11.84 13.20
CA ALA A 268 6.12 -10.63 13.76
C ALA A 268 4.75 -10.33 13.12
N MET A 269 4.60 -10.64 11.84
CA MET A 269 3.29 -10.57 11.17
C MET A 269 2.34 -11.66 11.68
N ARG A 270 2.82 -12.91 11.84
CA ARG A 270 2.03 -14.03 12.33
C ARG A 270 1.49 -13.76 13.73
N GLU A 271 2.35 -13.29 14.64
CA GLU A 271 1.95 -12.89 16.00
C GLU A 271 0.82 -11.87 15.96
N ARG A 272 0.96 -10.81 15.15
CA ARG A 272 -0.07 -9.77 15.02
C ARG A 272 -1.38 -10.30 14.45
N THR A 273 -1.31 -11.20 13.46
CA THR A 273 -2.50 -11.83 12.87
C THR A 273 -3.24 -12.70 13.86
N LEU A 274 -2.53 -13.55 14.61
CA LEU A 274 -3.15 -14.38 15.65
C LEU A 274 -3.79 -13.53 16.75
N ALA A 275 -3.12 -12.45 17.18
CA ALA A 275 -3.69 -11.52 18.16
C ALA A 275 -4.98 -10.85 17.66
N ALA A 276 -5.03 -10.49 16.37
CA ALA A 276 -6.24 -9.92 15.77
C ALA A 276 -7.40 -10.91 15.69
N LEU A 277 -7.13 -12.20 15.39
CA LEU A 277 -8.16 -13.25 15.40
C LEU A 277 -8.74 -13.47 16.80
N GLU A 278 -7.90 -13.47 17.84
CA GLU A 278 -8.37 -13.54 19.23
C GLU A 278 -9.18 -12.29 19.62
N GLN A 279 -8.81 -11.12 19.11
CA GLN A 279 -9.62 -9.91 19.32
C GLN A 279 -10.97 -10.01 18.60
N MET A 280 -11.03 -10.48 17.34
CA MET A 280 -12.31 -10.70 16.65
C MET A 280 -13.21 -11.68 17.41
N LYS A 281 -12.62 -12.72 18.01
CA LYS A 281 -13.33 -13.66 18.89
C LYS A 281 -13.87 -12.97 20.15
N ALA A 282 -13.09 -12.10 20.77
CA ALA A 282 -13.53 -11.32 21.93
C ALA A 282 -14.69 -10.34 21.58
N GLU A 283 -14.74 -9.85 20.34
CA GLU A 283 -15.86 -9.05 19.80
C GLU A 283 -17.09 -9.90 19.43
N GLY A 284 -17.05 -11.22 19.69
CA GLY A 284 -18.19 -12.13 19.55
C GLY A 284 -18.24 -12.91 18.24
N ALA A 285 -17.17 -12.91 17.44
CA ALA A 285 -17.07 -13.80 16.27
C ALA A 285 -16.69 -15.23 16.68
N GLU A 286 -17.13 -16.20 15.91
CA GLU A 286 -16.68 -17.58 15.98
C GLU A 286 -15.54 -17.79 14.98
N ILE A 287 -14.39 -18.24 15.48
CA ILE A 287 -13.21 -18.51 14.65
C ILE A 287 -13.13 -20.02 14.39
N ILE A 288 -13.18 -20.42 13.12
CA ILE A 288 -13.29 -21.82 12.68
C ILE A 288 -12.14 -22.10 11.73
N ASP A 289 -11.33 -23.12 12.00
CA ASP A 289 -10.30 -23.52 11.04
C ASP A 289 -10.92 -24.22 9.82
N VAL A 290 -10.51 -23.83 8.62
CA VAL A 290 -11.02 -24.37 7.36
C VAL A 290 -9.88 -24.94 6.53
N ASP A 291 -9.93 -26.24 6.31
CA ASP A 291 -8.99 -26.97 5.46
C ASP A 291 -9.53 -27.14 4.04
N MET A 292 -8.65 -27.01 3.07
CA MET A 292 -8.96 -27.13 1.64
C MET A 292 -7.94 -28.03 0.94
N PRO A 293 -7.93 -29.34 1.25
CA PRO A 293 -6.97 -30.27 0.67
C PRO A 293 -7.07 -30.28 -0.86
N GLY A 294 -5.92 -30.29 -1.53
CA GLY A 294 -5.84 -30.30 -2.99
C GLY A 294 -6.07 -28.95 -3.68
N LEU A 295 -6.39 -27.87 -2.96
CA LEU A 295 -6.65 -26.57 -3.58
C LEU A 295 -5.39 -25.93 -4.22
N ASP A 296 -4.25 -26.03 -3.55
CA ASP A 296 -2.99 -25.41 -4.02
C ASP A 296 -2.56 -25.82 -5.44
N PRO A 297 -2.50 -27.13 -5.81
CA PRO A 297 -2.17 -27.51 -7.19
C PRO A 297 -3.21 -27.02 -8.21
N VAL A 298 -4.49 -26.95 -7.84
CA VAL A 298 -5.54 -26.41 -8.73
C VAL A 298 -5.32 -24.92 -8.96
N LEU A 299 -5.06 -24.13 -7.91
CA LEU A 299 -4.76 -22.71 -8.02
C LEU A 299 -3.52 -22.44 -8.89
N LYS A 300 -2.46 -23.25 -8.74
CA LYS A 300 -1.24 -23.14 -9.55
C LYS A 300 -1.48 -23.38 -11.05
N ALA A 301 -2.44 -24.24 -11.38
CA ALA A 301 -2.81 -24.56 -12.77
C ALA A 301 -3.87 -23.61 -13.38
N ALA A 302 -4.39 -22.66 -12.61
CA ALA A 302 -5.56 -21.86 -13.00
C ALA A 302 -5.24 -20.42 -13.46
N SER A 303 -3.94 -20.06 -13.54
CA SER A 303 -3.52 -18.74 -14.00
C SER A 303 -3.69 -18.61 -15.50
N VAL A 304 -4.38 -17.54 -15.93
CA VAL A 304 -4.59 -17.23 -17.36
C VAL A 304 -3.84 -16.00 -17.84
N ILE A 305 -3.07 -15.36 -16.97
CA ILE A 305 -2.37 -14.09 -17.26
C ILE A 305 -1.47 -14.19 -18.49
N ALA A 306 -0.66 -15.24 -18.57
CA ALA A 306 0.28 -15.41 -19.70
C ALA A 306 -0.44 -15.72 -21.01
N HIS A 307 -1.64 -16.33 -20.95
CA HIS A 307 -2.46 -16.62 -22.12
C HIS A 307 -3.14 -15.36 -22.67
N GLU A 308 -3.51 -14.42 -21.81
CA GLU A 308 -4.37 -13.28 -22.15
C GLU A 308 -3.61 -12.00 -22.45
N PHE A 309 -2.52 -11.72 -21.73
CA PHE A 309 -1.83 -10.41 -21.73
C PHE A 309 -1.61 -9.83 -23.14
N LYS A 310 -1.04 -10.61 -24.06
CA LYS A 310 -0.70 -10.13 -25.41
C LYS A 310 -1.94 -9.70 -26.20
N ALA A 311 -2.99 -10.51 -26.16
CA ALA A 311 -4.22 -10.26 -26.89
C ALA A 311 -4.99 -9.09 -26.27
N ASP A 312 -5.10 -9.07 -24.94
CA ASP A 312 -5.86 -8.05 -24.22
C ASP A 312 -5.20 -6.67 -24.32
N PHE A 313 -3.87 -6.60 -24.22
CA PHE A 313 -3.13 -5.36 -24.39
C PHE A 313 -3.29 -4.80 -25.81
N ALA A 314 -3.17 -5.65 -26.84
CA ALA A 314 -3.40 -5.25 -28.23
C ALA A 314 -4.85 -4.79 -28.47
N ALA A 315 -5.84 -5.49 -27.90
CA ALA A 315 -7.24 -5.11 -27.99
C ALA A 315 -7.52 -3.74 -27.33
N TYR A 316 -6.88 -3.45 -26.20
CA TYR A 316 -6.96 -2.13 -25.57
C TYR A 316 -6.42 -1.02 -26.48
N LEU A 317 -5.23 -1.21 -27.07
CA LEU A 317 -4.63 -0.23 -27.99
C LEU A 317 -5.44 -0.04 -29.27
N ALA A 318 -6.07 -1.10 -29.77
CA ALA A 318 -6.96 -1.02 -30.93
C ALA A 318 -8.26 -0.27 -30.62
N ARG A 319 -8.81 -0.49 -29.42
CA ARG A 319 -10.04 0.18 -28.96
C ARG A 319 -9.82 1.66 -28.68
N TYR A 320 -8.64 2.02 -28.15
CA TYR A 320 -8.25 3.38 -27.84
C TYR A 320 -6.97 3.73 -28.63
N PRO A 321 -7.10 4.14 -29.91
CA PRO A 321 -5.94 4.42 -30.75
C PRO A 321 -5.22 5.70 -30.31
N GLY A 322 -3.93 5.81 -30.67
CA GLY A 322 -3.10 6.99 -30.41
C GLY A 322 -1.80 6.68 -29.65
N ALA A 323 -1.62 5.46 -29.18
CA ALA A 323 -0.35 5.02 -28.60
C ALA A 323 0.78 4.99 -29.66
N PRO A 324 2.03 5.30 -29.29
CA PRO A 324 3.19 5.26 -30.21
C PRO A 324 3.71 3.82 -30.45
N ILE A 325 2.99 2.81 -29.96
CA ILE A 325 3.27 1.39 -30.11
C ILE A 325 1.99 0.66 -30.54
N ALA A 326 2.15 -0.47 -31.23
CA ALA A 326 1.04 -1.31 -31.66
C ALA A 326 0.83 -2.52 -30.75
N SER A 327 1.87 -2.95 -30.02
CA SER A 327 1.80 -4.15 -29.18
C SER A 327 2.82 -4.14 -28.03
N ALA A 328 2.64 -5.04 -27.07
CA ALA A 328 3.62 -5.28 -26.01
C ALA A 328 4.97 -5.79 -26.56
N SER A 329 5.01 -6.40 -27.75
CA SER A 329 6.26 -6.80 -28.41
C SER A 329 7.12 -5.60 -28.81
N ASP A 330 6.51 -4.45 -29.12
CA ASP A 330 7.27 -3.22 -29.43
C ASP A 330 8.02 -2.70 -28.20
N ILE A 331 7.40 -2.81 -27.02
CA ILE A 331 8.02 -2.43 -25.74
C ILE A 331 9.28 -3.24 -25.51
N ALA A 332 9.17 -4.58 -25.62
CA ALA A 332 10.31 -5.49 -25.43
C ALA A 332 11.38 -5.30 -26.51
N GLY A 333 10.99 -5.16 -27.78
CA GLY A 333 11.91 -5.02 -28.90
C GLY A 333 12.69 -3.71 -28.89
N LYS A 334 12.12 -2.63 -28.33
CA LYS A 334 12.78 -1.33 -28.17
C LYS A 334 13.54 -1.18 -26.84
N GLY A 335 13.42 -2.15 -25.92
CA GLY A 335 14.04 -2.07 -24.59
C GLY A 335 13.50 -0.93 -23.72
N LEU A 336 12.25 -0.51 -23.93
CA LEU A 336 11.62 0.61 -23.21
C LEU A 336 10.90 0.14 -21.93
N VAL A 337 11.57 -0.72 -21.17
CA VAL A 337 11.03 -1.38 -19.98
C VAL A 337 12.10 -1.45 -18.89
N HIS A 338 11.69 -1.44 -17.61
CA HIS A 338 12.61 -1.58 -16.50
C HIS A 338 13.18 -3.01 -16.42
N GLU A 339 14.42 -3.16 -15.94
CA GLU A 339 15.08 -4.48 -15.82
C GLU A 339 14.27 -5.50 -15.00
N ALA A 340 13.58 -5.02 -13.96
CA ALA A 340 12.69 -5.82 -13.10
C ALA A 340 11.48 -6.42 -13.85
N VAL A 341 11.16 -5.93 -15.05
CA VAL A 341 10.03 -6.41 -15.88
C VAL A 341 10.51 -7.06 -17.17
N ASP A 342 11.69 -6.68 -17.68
CA ASP A 342 12.22 -7.07 -18.98
C ASP A 342 12.16 -8.59 -19.25
N ALA A 343 12.69 -9.41 -18.35
CA ALA A 343 12.69 -10.87 -18.51
C ALA A 343 11.27 -11.45 -18.60
N ARG A 344 10.36 -11.00 -17.72
CA ARG A 344 8.97 -11.46 -17.67
C ARG A 344 8.17 -10.99 -18.90
N LEU A 345 8.39 -9.75 -19.34
CA LEU A 345 7.78 -9.23 -20.55
C LEU A 345 8.26 -10.01 -21.78
N LYS A 346 9.57 -10.18 -21.94
CA LYS A 346 10.17 -10.97 -23.04
C LYS A 346 9.60 -12.39 -23.09
N GLN A 347 9.50 -13.06 -21.95
CA GLN A 347 8.89 -14.39 -21.86
C GLN A 347 7.43 -14.39 -22.37
N ARG A 348 6.62 -13.42 -21.95
CA ARG A 348 5.19 -13.33 -22.33
C ARG A 348 5.00 -12.98 -23.81
N VAL A 349 5.81 -12.08 -24.36
CA VAL A 349 5.65 -11.65 -25.76
C VAL A 349 6.29 -12.61 -26.76
N ALA A 350 7.27 -13.43 -26.32
CA ALA A 350 7.88 -14.49 -27.12
C ALA A 350 6.97 -15.72 -27.28
N ALA A 351 5.93 -15.85 -26.45
CA ALA A 351 4.94 -16.89 -26.63
C ALA A 351 4.27 -16.73 -28.02
N GLY A 352 4.09 -17.87 -28.70
CA GLY A 352 3.39 -17.95 -29.98
C GLY A 352 1.91 -17.58 -29.88
N PRO A 353 1.08 -17.98 -30.85
CA PRO A 353 -0.37 -17.92 -30.70
C PRO A 353 -0.81 -18.59 -29.38
N ARG A 354 -1.90 -18.09 -28.79
CA ARG A 354 -2.43 -18.65 -27.54
C ARG A 354 -2.76 -20.13 -27.74
N ASP A 355 -2.23 -20.98 -26.87
CA ASP A 355 -2.65 -22.38 -26.80
C ASP A 355 -4.08 -22.43 -26.21
N GLU A 356 -5.07 -22.57 -27.10
CA GLU A 356 -6.48 -22.59 -26.72
C GLU A 356 -6.84 -23.78 -25.83
N LYS A 357 -6.14 -24.92 -25.96
CA LYS A 357 -6.39 -26.08 -25.09
C LYS A 357 -5.87 -25.80 -23.69
N ALA A 358 -4.62 -25.36 -23.56
CA ALA A 358 -4.04 -25.03 -22.26
C ALA A 358 -4.81 -23.89 -21.57
N TYR A 359 -5.28 -22.91 -22.36
CA TYR A 359 -6.14 -21.84 -21.87
C TYR A 359 -7.48 -22.36 -21.35
N ALA A 360 -8.18 -23.21 -22.11
CA ALA A 360 -9.44 -23.83 -21.68
C ALA A 360 -9.26 -24.72 -20.43
N ASP A 361 -8.17 -25.50 -20.37
CA ASP A 361 -7.83 -26.32 -19.22
C ASP A 361 -7.59 -25.44 -17.96
N ALA A 362 -6.88 -24.31 -18.12
CA ALA A 362 -6.69 -23.33 -17.05
C ALA A 362 -8.01 -22.70 -16.61
N LEU A 363 -8.90 -22.32 -17.54
CA LEU A 363 -10.25 -21.83 -17.23
C LEU A 363 -11.08 -22.86 -16.44
N GLY A 364 -10.97 -24.15 -16.80
CA GLY A 364 -11.57 -25.25 -16.05
C GLY A 364 -11.05 -25.32 -14.61
N LYS A 365 -9.73 -25.17 -14.42
CA LYS A 365 -9.12 -25.14 -13.08
C LYS A 365 -9.56 -23.94 -12.24
N ARG A 366 -9.87 -22.80 -12.86
CA ARG A 366 -10.47 -21.65 -12.15
C ARG A 366 -11.85 -21.98 -11.61
N ALA A 367 -12.70 -22.60 -12.44
CA ALA A 367 -14.04 -23.02 -12.04
C ALA A 367 -13.98 -24.08 -10.93
N GLU A 368 -13.07 -25.04 -11.02
CA GLU A 368 -12.79 -26.05 -10.00
C GLU A 368 -12.37 -25.39 -8.67
N ALA A 369 -11.37 -24.50 -8.69
CA ALA A 369 -10.92 -23.79 -7.49
C ALA A 369 -12.05 -22.97 -6.83
N ARG A 370 -12.88 -22.29 -7.64
CA ARG A 370 -14.06 -21.55 -7.14
C ARG A 370 -15.05 -22.49 -6.46
N ALA A 371 -15.35 -23.64 -7.07
CA ALA A 371 -16.26 -24.62 -6.49
C ALA A 371 -15.72 -25.20 -5.18
N MET A 372 -14.42 -25.53 -5.12
CA MET A 372 -13.77 -26.01 -3.90
C MET A 372 -13.84 -25.00 -2.76
N LEU A 373 -13.54 -23.72 -3.01
CA LEU A 373 -13.63 -22.67 -1.99
C LEU A 373 -15.05 -22.51 -1.44
N LEU A 374 -16.05 -22.43 -2.33
CA LEU A 374 -17.45 -22.27 -1.93
C LEU A 374 -17.97 -23.50 -1.16
N ALA A 375 -17.59 -24.71 -1.59
CA ALA A 375 -17.92 -25.94 -0.88
C ALA A 375 -17.29 -26.00 0.52
N ALA A 376 -16.03 -25.55 0.66
CA ALA A 376 -15.37 -25.46 1.96
C ALA A 376 -16.05 -24.46 2.89
N MET A 377 -16.44 -23.28 2.36
CA MET A 377 -17.20 -22.28 3.11
C MET A 377 -18.55 -22.82 3.60
N GLU A 378 -19.25 -23.57 2.75
CA GLU A 378 -20.55 -24.17 3.08
C GLU A 378 -20.40 -25.30 4.11
N ALA A 379 -19.44 -26.21 3.93
CA ALA A 379 -19.18 -27.30 4.85
C ALA A 379 -18.81 -26.81 6.25
N ALA A 380 -17.98 -25.77 6.34
CA ALA A 380 -17.61 -25.12 7.60
C ALA A 380 -18.71 -24.17 8.15
N LYS A 381 -19.74 -23.89 7.35
CA LYS A 381 -20.82 -22.94 7.63
C LYS A 381 -20.30 -21.54 7.99
N VAL A 382 -19.28 -21.05 7.29
CA VAL A 382 -18.66 -19.75 7.58
C VAL A 382 -19.26 -18.63 6.71
N ASP A 383 -19.32 -17.43 7.26
CA ASP A 383 -19.71 -16.22 6.54
C ASP A 383 -18.62 -15.81 5.53
N VAL A 384 -17.36 -15.85 5.98
CA VAL A 384 -16.18 -15.45 5.21
C VAL A 384 -15.01 -16.39 5.46
N LEU A 385 -14.06 -16.45 4.52
CA LEU A 385 -12.72 -16.98 4.77
C LEU A 385 -11.74 -15.85 5.04
N VAL A 386 -10.76 -16.10 5.90
CA VAL A 386 -9.68 -15.16 6.20
C VAL A 386 -8.31 -15.79 6.03
N TYR A 387 -7.41 -15.02 5.45
CA TYR A 387 -6.03 -15.41 5.21
C TYR A 387 -5.12 -14.16 5.12
N PRO A 388 -3.81 -14.28 5.38
CA PRO A 388 -2.90 -13.14 5.32
C PRO A 388 -2.88 -12.51 3.91
N SER A 389 -3.02 -11.19 3.80
CA SER A 389 -2.92 -10.49 2.51
C SER A 389 -1.52 -10.59 1.91
N ALA A 390 -0.51 -10.72 2.76
CA ALA A 390 0.88 -10.99 2.43
C ALA A 390 1.52 -11.86 3.52
N LEU A 391 2.46 -12.72 3.13
CA LEU A 391 3.15 -13.64 4.04
C LEU A 391 4.46 -13.06 4.60
N GLN A 392 5.03 -12.10 3.89
CA GLN A 392 6.31 -11.47 4.20
C GLN A 392 6.13 -9.96 4.40
N PRO A 393 6.98 -9.31 5.20
CA PRO A 393 6.94 -7.86 5.35
C PRO A 393 7.20 -7.17 4.01
N PRO A 394 6.81 -5.89 3.85
CA PRO A 394 7.17 -5.13 2.67
C PRO A 394 8.67 -5.26 2.39
N PRO A 395 9.10 -5.67 1.19
CA PRO A 395 10.50 -5.95 0.90
C PRO A 395 11.32 -4.66 0.94
N LEU A 396 12.61 -4.78 1.23
CA LEU A 396 13.57 -3.71 0.92
C LEU A 396 13.64 -3.51 -0.60
N TRP A 397 14.07 -2.33 -1.05
CA TRP A 397 14.30 -2.12 -2.49
C TRP A 397 15.34 -3.06 -3.07
N GLY A 398 15.22 -3.31 -4.37
CA GLY A 398 16.05 -4.30 -5.08
C GLY A 398 15.76 -5.76 -4.69
N ALA A 399 14.99 -6.03 -3.63
CA ALA A 399 14.59 -7.39 -3.31
C ALA A 399 13.40 -7.81 -4.19
N GLU A 400 13.53 -8.96 -4.86
CA GLU A 400 12.40 -9.55 -5.56
C GLU A 400 11.39 -10.12 -4.55
N LEU A 401 10.12 -9.72 -4.70
CA LEU A 401 9.01 -10.43 -4.05
C LEU A 401 8.68 -11.66 -4.89
N PHE A 402 9.13 -12.82 -4.42
CA PHE A 402 8.64 -14.10 -4.90
C PHE A 402 7.46 -14.56 -4.05
N GLY A 403 6.33 -14.85 -4.71
CA GLY A 403 5.23 -15.58 -4.09
C GLY A 403 4.49 -14.82 -2.99
N THR A 404 3.56 -13.95 -3.37
CA THR A 404 2.48 -13.48 -2.49
C THR A 404 1.44 -14.60 -2.36
N GLY A 405 1.84 -15.80 -1.92
CA GLY A 405 1.19 -17.11 -2.13
C GLY A 405 -0.30 -17.23 -1.79
N THR A 406 -0.91 -16.19 -1.24
CA THR A 406 -2.32 -16.08 -0.92
C THR A 406 -3.17 -15.38 -2.01
N CYS A 407 -2.54 -14.66 -2.95
CA CYS A 407 -3.26 -13.86 -3.94
C CYS A 407 -4.21 -14.67 -4.86
N PRO A 408 -3.89 -15.90 -5.29
CA PRO A 408 -4.77 -16.68 -6.17
C PRO A 408 -6.17 -16.95 -5.60
N LEU A 409 -6.34 -17.03 -4.27
CA LEU A 409 -7.62 -17.41 -3.64
C LEU A 409 -8.80 -16.57 -4.12
N SER A 410 -8.64 -15.25 -4.25
CA SER A 410 -9.66 -14.34 -4.78
C SER A 410 -9.55 -14.15 -6.30
N SER A 411 -8.33 -13.97 -6.82
CA SER A 411 -8.16 -13.57 -8.22
C SER A 411 -8.43 -14.68 -9.23
N VAL A 412 -8.09 -15.93 -8.87
CA VAL A 412 -8.38 -17.10 -9.71
C VAL A 412 -9.86 -17.42 -9.71
N THR A 413 -10.52 -17.23 -8.58
CA THR A 413 -11.91 -17.67 -8.40
C THR A 413 -12.93 -16.60 -8.72
N GLY A 414 -12.51 -15.33 -8.85
CA GLY A 414 -13.42 -14.20 -9.08
C GLY A 414 -14.33 -13.90 -7.88
N LEU A 415 -13.96 -14.38 -6.69
CA LEU A 415 -14.64 -14.08 -5.44
C LEU A 415 -14.15 -12.74 -4.86
N PRO A 416 -15.02 -11.96 -4.22
CA PRO A 416 -14.63 -10.69 -3.64
C PRO A 416 -13.70 -10.90 -2.45
N ALA A 417 -12.71 -10.01 -2.30
CA ALA A 417 -11.84 -9.97 -1.15
C ALA A 417 -11.59 -8.53 -0.70
N LEU A 418 -11.74 -8.29 0.60
CA LEU A 418 -11.50 -7.01 1.25
C LEU A 418 -10.27 -7.14 2.16
N ALA A 419 -9.19 -6.44 1.83
CA ALA A 419 -8.01 -6.35 2.68
C ALA A 419 -8.30 -5.39 3.84
N ILE A 420 -8.13 -5.84 5.09
CA ILE A 420 -8.25 -5.03 6.30
C ILE A 420 -6.88 -4.86 6.98
N PRO A 421 -6.59 -3.68 7.55
CA PRO A 421 -5.43 -3.51 8.41
C PRO A 421 -5.67 -4.17 9.75
N LEU A 422 -4.65 -4.85 10.28
CA LEU A 422 -4.68 -5.49 11.58
C LEU A 422 -3.95 -4.69 12.66
N GLY A 423 -3.22 -3.64 12.29
CA GLY A 423 -2.28 -2.92 13.16
C GLY A 423 -0.85 -3.02 12.65
N LEU A 424 0.08 -2.58 13.48
CA LEU A 424 1.51 -2.71 13.22
C LEU A 424 2.06 -3.97 13.91
N SER A 425 3.02 -4.64 13.27
CA SER A 425 3.82 -5.69 13.90
C SER A 425 4.78 -5.13 14.96
N SER A 426 5.49 -6.00 15.69
CA SER A 426 6.54 -5.60 16.63
C SER A 426 7.71 -4.84 15.96
N ASN A 427 7.86 -4.97 14.64
CA ASN A 427 8.80 -4.20 13.82
C ASN A 427 8.20 -2.88 13.27
N ALA A 428 7.00 -2.51 13.73
CA ALA A 428 6.20 -1.36 13.30
C ALA A 428 5.89 -1.26 11.80
N LEU A 429 5.77 -2.41 11.13
CA LEU A 429 5.29 -2.49 9.76
C LEU A 429 3.81 -2.87 9.77
N PRO A 430 2.96 -2.28 8.89
CA PRO A 430 1.57 -2.68 8.77
C PRO A 430 1.40 -4.17 8.44
N VAL A 431 0.40 -4.79 9.05
CA VAL A 431 -0.04 -6.16 8.79
C VAL A 431 -1.48 -6.13 8.29
N GLY A 432 -1.78 -6.93 7.27
CA GLY A 432 -3.12 -7.02 6.70
C GLY A 432 -3.65 -8.45 6.60
N LEU A 433 -4.97 -8.56 6.61
CA LEU A 433 -5.73 -9.80 6.47
C LEU A 433 -6.77 -9.60 5.36
N ASP A 434 -6.98 -10.58 4.51
CA ASP A 434 -8.06 -10.54 3.52
C ASP A 434 -9.30 -11.24 4.08
N LEU A 435 -10.45 -10.58 3.94
CA LEU A 435 -11.78 -11.18 4.12
C LEU A 435 -12.31 -11.58 2.75
N LEU A 436 -12.37 -12.88 2.45
CA LEU A 436 -12.91 -13.44 1.22
C LEU A 436 -14.37 -13.83 1.40
N GLY A 437 -15.23 -13.30 0.54
CA GLY A 437 -16.68 -13.47 0.60
C GLY A 437 -17.24 -14.33 -0.52
N ARG A 438 -18.54 -14.58 -0.42
CA ARG A 438 -19.33 -15.17 -1.52
C ARG A 438 -19.52 -14.15 -2.65
N PRO A 439 -19.86 -14.59 -3.88
CA PRO A 439 -20.12 -13.67 -4.98
C PRO A 439 -21.22 -12.67 -4.61
N PHE A 440 -20.94 -11.39 -4.84
CA PHE A 440 -21.80 -10.24 -4.55
C PHE A 440 -22.12 -10.02 -3.06
N ASP A 441 -21.31 -10.59 -2.16
CA ASP A 441 -21.46 -10.43 -0.72
C ASP A 441 -20.51 -9.35 -0.15
N GLU A 442 -20.12 -8.37 -0.97
CA GLU A 442 -19.37 -7.19 -0.51
C GLU A 442 -20.06 -6.44 0.65
N PRO A 443 -21.40 -6.34 0.74
CA PRO A 443 -22.06 -5.77 1.91
C PRO A 443 -21.69 -6.49 3.22
N LYS A 444 -21.59 -7.83 3.21
CA LYS A 444 -21.15 -8.61 4.39
C LYS A 444 -19.69 -8.30 4.71
N LEU A 445 -18.82 -8.28 3.71
CA LEU A 445 -17.40 -7.94 3.90
C LEU A 445 -17.23 -6.56 4.53
N LEU A 446 -17.96 -5.56 4.03
CA LEU A 446 -17.94 -4.19 4.56
C LEU A 446 -18.52 -4.12 5.98
N SER A 447 -19.59 -4.86 6.27
CA SER A 447 -20.17 -4.93 7.62
C SER A 447 -19.17 -5.50 8.63
N LEU A 448 -18.45 -6.57 8.29
CA LEU A 448 -17.44 -7.19 9.14
C LEU A 448 -16.21 -6.29 9.31
N ALA A 449 -15.71 -5.73 8.21
CA ALA A 449 -14.58 -4.81 8.21
C ALA A 449 -14.87 -3.55 9.04
N TYR A 450 -16.08 -2.99 8.92
CA TYR A 450 -16.48 -1.82 9.69
C TYR A 450 -16.56 -2.14 11.18
N ALA A 451 -17.15 -3.28 11.56
CA ALA A 451 -17.17 -3.71 12.95
C ALA A 451 -15.76 -3.90 13.53
N TRP A 452 -14.85 -4.52 12.76
CA TRP A 452 -13.43 -4.62 13.12
C TRP A 452 -12.76 -3.25 13.28
N GLU A 453 -12.97 -2.34 12.32
CA GLU A 453 -12.41 -0.99 12.35
C GLU A 453 -12.83 -0.23 13.62
N GLN A 454 -14.12 -0.29 13.98
CA GLN A 454 -14.64 0.41 15.15
C GLN A 454 -14.11 -0.17 16.46
N ALA A 455 -13.96 -1.50 16.54
CA ALA A 455 -13.45 -2.19 17.73
C ALA A 455 -11.94 -2.02 17.90
N ALA A 456 -11.16 -2.25 16.84
CA ALA A 456 -9.70 -2.34 16.92
C ALA A 456 -8.99 -1.03 16.63
N LYS A 457 -9.63 -0.08 15.92
CA LYS A 457 -9.01 1.16 15.42
C LYS A 457 -7.61 0.89 14.84
N PRO A 458 -7.48 -0.06 13.90
CA PRO A 458 -6.21 -0.71 13.57
C PRO A 458 -5.21 0.19 12.84
N ARG A 459 -5.61 1.38 12.40
CA ARG A 459 -4.77 2.26 11.60
C ARG A 459 -3.94 3.20 12.48
N THR A 460 -2.64 3.22 12.23
CA THR A 460 -1.70 4.23 12.74
C THR A 460 -1.15 5.02 11.56
N PRO A 461 -1.13 6.36 11.56
CA PRO A 461 -0.53 7.11 10.46
C PRO A 461 1.00 6.87 10.39
N PRO A 462 1.60 6.90 9.18
CA PRO A 462 3.05 6.75 9.03
C PRO A 462 3.81 7.94 9.62
N PHE A 463 4.97 7.67 10.22
CA PHE A 463 5.79 8.72 10.83
C PHE A 463 6.43 9.67 9.82
N SER A 464 6.69 9.19 8.60
CA SER A 464 7.47 9.91 7.59
C SER A 464 6.71 11.05 6.91
N THR A 465 5.39 11.12 7.10
CA THR A 465 4.51 12.13 6.48
C THR A 465 3.56 12.76 7.50
N PRO A 466 4.09 13.39 8.56
CA PRO A 466 3.30 14.02 9.60
C PRO A 466 2.41 15.17 9.04
N PRO A 467 1.55 15.78 9.85
CA PRO A 467 0.90 17.03 9.46
C PRO A 467 1.93 18.10 9.07
N LEU A 468 1.58 18.95 8.12
CA LEU A 468 2.37 20.14 7.81
C LEU A 468 2.14 21.19 8.90
N THR A 469 3.20 21.86 9.34
CA THR A 469 3.13 23.02 10.23
C THR A 469 3.40 24.27 9.40
N ASP A 470 2.47 25.21 9.37
CA ASP A 470 2.53 26.43 8.53
C ASP A 470 2.85 26.13 7.05
N GLY A 471 2.26 25.04 6.53
CA GLY A 471 2.43 24.59 5.15
C GLY A 471 3.78 23.92 4.85
N LYS A 472 4.60 23.62 5.87
CA LYS A 472 5.92 23.01 5.72
C LYS A 472 6.03 21.68 6.46
N ALA A 473 6.84 20.78 5.91
CA ALA A 473 7.21 19.56 6.61
C ALA A 473 8.16 19.88 7.78
N PRO A 474 8.13 19.09 8.87
CA PRO A 474 9.10 19.18 9.95
C PRO A 474 10.54 19.16 9.44
N ALA A 475 11.35 20.09 9.93
CA ALA A 475 12.76 20.19 9.57
C ALA A 475 13.61 19.21 10.38
N PRO A 476 14.78 18.79 9.86
CA PRO A 476 15.77 18.07 10.65
C PRO A 476 16.19 18.87 11.90
N ALA A 477 16.40 18.17 13.01
CA ALA A 477 16.85 18.73 14.27
C ALA A 477 18.36 18.54 14.43
N ASP A 478 19.09 19.64 14.64
CA ASP A 478 20.52 19.63 14.97
C ASP A 478 20.71 19.78 16.49
N PHE A 479 21.54 18.92 17.10
CA PHE A 479 21.84 19.00 18.53
C PHE A 479 23.24 18.47 18.85
N LYS A 480 23.78 18.80 20.03
CA LYS A 480 25.11 18.39 20.46
C LYS A 480 25.04 17.72 21.82
N VAL A 481 25.82 16.65 21.98
CA VAL A 481 25.96 15.93 23.24
C VAL A 481 27.43 15.90 23.62
N ARG A 482 27.72 16.19 24.90
CA ARG A 482 29.06 16.11 25.49
C ARG A 482 29.04 15.12 26.65
N THR A 483 29.97 14.16 26.67
CA THR A 483 29.97 13.10 27.69
C THR A 483 30.54 13.52 29.04
N ALA A 484 31.39 14.54 29.08
CA ALA A 484 31.95 15.07 30.32
C ALA A 484 32.41 16.53 30.11
N PRO A 485 32.32 17.41 31.13
CA PRO A 485 32.75 18.80 31.00
C PRO A 485 34.28 18.94 30.85
N GLN A 486 35.04 18.01 31.42
CA GLN A 486 36.52 18.02 31.45
C GLN A 486 37.06 16.58 31.47
N GLY A 487 38.37 16.41 31.26
CA GLY A 487 39.01 15.09 31.16
C GLY A 487 38.67 14.37 29.85
N PRO A 488 38.79 13.02 29.82
CA PRO A 488 38.39 12.20 28.69
C PRO A 488 36.92 12.43 28.34
N ARG A 489 36.65 12.92 27.12
CA ARG A 489 35.29 13.23 26.69
C ARG A 489 35.09 12.98 25.21
N ALA A 490 33.83 12.81 24.82
CA ALA A 490 33.37 12.90 23.45
C ALA A 490 32.47 14.12 23.28
N ASP A 491 32.70 14.86 22.21
CA ASP A 491 31.79 15.87 21.67
C ASP A 491 31.14 15.27 20.41
N VAL A 492 29.81 15.16 20.41
CA VAL A 492 29.06 14.59 19.30
C VAL A 492 28.05 15.59 18.78
N ALA A 493 28.17 15.97 17.51
CA ALA A 493 27.16 16.72 16.80
C ALA A 493 26.24 15.75 16.06
N PHE A 494 24.93 15.90 16.26
CA PHE A 494 23.90 15.09 15.65
C PHE A 494 23.00 15.93 14.76
N ARG A 495 22.49 15.31 13.70
CA ARG A 495 21.39 15.82 12.87
C ARG A 495 20.39 14.69 12.64
N PHE A 496 19.19 14.82 13.21
CA PHE A 496 18.11 13.84 13.07
C PHE A 496 17.06 14.34 12.08
N ASP A 497 16.73 13.52 11.09
CA ASP A 497 15.63 13.79 10.17
C ASP A 497 14.37 13.00 10.57
N PRO A 498 13.32 13.68 11.06
CA PRO A 498 12.10 13.02 11.54
C PRO A 498 11.30 12.36 10.40
N LEU A 499 11.54 12.73 9.15
CA LEU A 499 10.82 12.22 7.98
C LEU A 499 11.42 10.92 7.44
N THR A 500 12.73 10.72 7.65
CA THR A 500 13.47 9.55 7.13
C THR A 500 13.98 8.63 8.23
N ALA A 501 13.87 9.04 9.49
CA ALA A 501 14.44 8.34 10.65
C ALA A 501 15.97 8.23 10.61
N GLN A 502 16.64 9.10 9.85
CA GLN A 502 18.10 9.08 9.73
C GLN A 502 18.73 10.00 10.78
N LEU A 503 19.67 9.46 11.55
CA LEU A 503 20.50 10.19 12.48
C LEU A 503 21.93 10.25 11.94
N ARG A 504 22.35 11.43 11.46
CA ARG A 504 23.76 11.70 11.13
C ARG A 504 24.51 12.15 12.37
N TYR A 505 25.77 11.76 12.51
CA TYR A 505 26.62 12.20 13.60
C TYR A 505 28.06 12.50 13.15
N ASP A 506 28.70 13.47 13.81
CA ASP A 506 30.16 13.72 13.82
C ASP A 506 30.61 13.67 15.28
N ALA A 507 31.40 12.66 15.63
CA ALA A 507 31.90 12.43 16.98
C ALA A 507 33.41 12.65 17.03
N ARG A 508 33.89 13.34 18.07
CA ARG A 508 35.31 13.58 18.31
C ARG A 508 35.66 13.40 19.78
N LEU A 509 36.77 12.72 20.04
CA LEU A 509 37.31 12.54 21.38
C LEU A 509 38.32 13.63 21.71
N SER A 510 38.34 14.06 22.97
CA SER A 510 39.33 15.00 23.48
C SER A 510 39.64 14.73 24.95
N GLY A 511 40.76 15.28 25.44
CA GLY A 511 41.14 15.15 26.85
C GLY A 511 41.56 13.74 27.30
N LEU A 512 41.91 12.85 26.37
CA LEU A 512 42.30 11.45 26.66
C LEU A 512 43.64 11.33 27.40
N GLY A 513 44.60 12.23 27.18
CA GLY A 513 45.95 12.08 27.73
C GLY A 513 46.60 10.75 27.30
N ALA A 514 47.02 9.93 28.26
CA ALA A 514 47.54 8.58 28.02
C ALA A 514 46.45 7.49 28.00
N ASP A 515 45.21 7.84 28.33
CA ASP A 515 44.08 6.89 28.33
C ASP A 515 43.70 6.51 26.90
N LYS A 516 43.26 5.27 26.72
CA LYS A 516 42.95 4.70 25.40
C LYS A 516 41.44 4.55 25.24
N PRO A 517 40.84 5.09 24.18
CA PRO A 517 39.41 4.93 23.93
C PRO A 517 39.09 3.50 23.51
N VAL A 518 38.06 2.94 24.13
CA VAL A 518 37.54 1.60 23.84
C VAL A 518 36.34 1.69 22.92
N ALA A 519 35.35 2.51 23.27
CA ALA A 519 34.15 2.70 22.46
C ALA A 519 33.42 3.99 22.80
N LEU A 520 32.75 4.58 21.80
CA LEU A 520 31.67 5.53 22.02
C LEU A 520 30.39 4.88 21.54
N THR A 521 29.34 4.91 22.35
CA THR A 521 28.11 4.16 22.06
C THR A 521 26.89 5.04 22.21
N LEU A 522 25.87 4.77 21.39
CA LEU A 522 24.49 5.22 21.56
C LEU A 522 23.71 4.07 22.20
N GLN A 523 23.07 4.32 23.33
CA GLN A 523 22.39 3.29 24.12
C GLN A 523 20.99 3.74 24.52
N ARG A 524 20.15 2.76 24.87
CA ARG A 524 18.87 2.99 25.53
C ARG A 524 19.07 3.02 27.05
N THR A 525 18.36 3.89 27.76
CA THR A 525 18.19 3.78 29.22
C THR A 525 16.96 2.96 29.58
N ASP A 526 17.10 2.14 30.61
CA ASP A 526 16.03 1.34 31.20
C ASP A 526 15.85 1.79 32.65
N GLU A 527 14.75 2.49 32.95
CA GLU A 527 14.47 3.07 34.28
C GLU A 527 15.63 3.89 34.87
N GLY A 528 16.32 4.68 34.03
CA GLY A 528 17.47 5.49 34.46
C GLY A 528 18.78 4.71 34.61
N LYS A 529 18.79 3.41 34.32
CA LYS A 529 19.99 2.56 34.30
C LYS A 529 20.50 2.35 32.86
N PRO A 530 21.76 1.92 32.70
CA PRO A 530 22.27 1.54 31.40
C PRO A 530 21.52 0.34 30.81
N GLY A 531 21.09 0.46 29.55
CA GLY A 531 20.40 -0.59 28.81
C GLY A 531 21.17 -1.04 27.56
N PRO A 532 20.48 -1.69 26.60
CA PRO A 532 21.12 -2.20 25.38
C PRO A 532 21.80 -1.12 24.52
N VAL A 533 22.93 -1.49 23.92
CA VAL A 533 23.63 -0.67 22.91
C VAL A 533 22.85 -0.73 21.59
N ILE A 534 22.55 0.44 21.05
CA ILE A 534 21.86 0.60 19.75
C ILE A 534 22.90 0.69 18.64
N ALA A 535 23.95 1.49 18.84
CA ALA A 535 25.03 1.66 17.88
C ALA A 535 26.36 1.98 18.56
N THR A 536 27.45 1.52 17.95
CA THR A 536 28.82 1.92 18.32
C THR A 536 29.25 3.06 17.38
N LEU A 537 29.32 4.27 17.93
CA LEU A 537 29.66 5.50 17.20
C LEU A 537 31.17 5.61 16.92
N LEU A 538 32.01 5.09 17.83
CA LEU A 538 33.46 4.95 17.67
C LEU A 538 33.91 3.57 18.13
N LYS A 539 34.74 2.92 17.30
CA LYS A 539 35.41 1.64 17.57
C LYS A 539 36.73 1.85 18.33
N PRO A 540 37.33 0.78 18.89
CA PRO A 540 38.63 0.88 19.57
C PRO A 540 39.69 1.57 18.70
N GLY A 541 40.42 2.51 19.31
CA GLY A 541 41.49 3.27 18.64
C GLY A 541 41.01 4.42 17.74
N GLN A 542 39.71 4.59 17.50
CA GLN A 542 39.20 5.76 16.77
C GLN A 542 39.12 6.99 17.68
N GLN A 543 39.62 8.13 17.19
CA GLN A 543 39.49 9.43 17.87
C GLN A 543 38.37 10.29 17.28
N SER A 544 37.92 9.98 16.06
CA SER A 544 36.77 10.63 15.45
C SER A 544 36.09 9.70 14.44
N ALA A 545 34.80 9.96 14.17
CA ALA A 545 34.02 9.28 13.14
C ALA A 545 32.82 10.13 12.73
N GLN A 546 32.42 9.95 11.48
CA GLN A 546 31.19 10.49 10.93
C GLN A 546 30.45 9.38 10.22
N ALA A 547 29.16 9.20 10.53
CA ALA A 547 28.30 8.24 9.85
C ALA A 547 26.82 8.62 9.97
N GLU A 548 25.97 7.79 9.39
CA GLU A 548 24.52 7.87 9.44
C GLU A 548 23.95 6.56 10.01
N LEU A 549 22.92 6.69 10.85
CA LEU A 549 22.22 5.57 11.47
C LEU A 549 20.74 5.65 11.11
N ALA A 550 20.17 4.55 10.60
CA ALA A 550 18.74 4.44 10.39
C ALA A 550 18.05 3.95 11.66
N PHE A 551 17.15 4.76 12.22
CA PHE A 551 16.38 4.38 13.40
C PHE A 551 15.19 3.52 13.01
N ASP A 552 15.07 2.36 13.63
CA ASP A 552 13.83 1.60 13.64
C ASP A 552 12.76 2.31 14.49
N SER A 553 11.55 1.78 14.48
CA SER A 553 10.42 2.36 15.22
C SER A 553 10.62 2.42 16.73
N ARG A 554 11.26 1.41 17.32
CA ARG A 554 11.50 1.36 18.75
C ARG A 554 12.49 2.44 19.15
N THR A 555 13.61 2.53 18.43
CA THR A 555 14.64 3.55 18.62
C THR A 555 14.08 4.96 18.43
N ARG A 556 13.20 5.17 17.44
CA ARG A 556 12.48 6.45 17.30
C ARG A 556 11.61 6.77 18.51
N ALA A 557 10.84 5.80 19.01
CA ALA A 557 10.01 6.00 20.20
C ALA A 557 10.84 6.27 21.46
N ASP A 558 12.04 5.69 21.55
CA ASP A 558 12.98 5.98 22.64
C ASP A 558 13.59 7.37 22.53
N LEU A 559 13.92 7.84 21.32
CA LEU A 559 14.38 9.21 21.12
C LEU A 559 13.30 10.21 21.57
N ALA A 560 12.07 10.03 21.12
CA ALA A 560 10.95 10.89 21.48
C ALA A 560 10.66 10.89 23.00
N ALA A 561 10.89 9.76 23.66
CA ALA A 561 10.74 9.64 25.11
C ALA A 561 11.98 10.04 25.92
N GLY A 562 13.06 10.50 25.28
CA GLY A 562 14.31 10.89 25.96
C GLY A 562 15.04 9.71 26.61
N ARG A 563 14.84 8.50 26.07
CA ARG A 563 15.43 7.27 26.58
C ARG A 563 16.75 6.91 25.89
N LEU A 564 17.34 7.81 25.12
CA LEU A 564 18.62 7.60 24.44
C LEU A 564 19.74 8.42 25.08
N TYR A 565 20.94 7.85 25.17
CA TYR A 565 22.13 8.55 25.65
C TYR A 565 23.40 8.08 24.93
N VAL A 566 24.44 8.91 24.96
CA VAL A 566 25.78 8.58 24.54
C VAL A 566 26.65 8.22 25.75
N ARG A 567 27.51 7.22 25.62
CA ARG A 567 28.47 6.84 26.67
C ARG A 567 29.83 6.48 26.09
N LEU A 568 30.88 7.09 26.65
CA LEU A 568 32.28 6.87 26.30
C LEU A 568 32.92 5.88 27.26
N TYR A 569 33.61 4.89 26.69
CA TYR A 569 34.37 3.86 27.38
C TYR A 569 35.85 4.03 27.07
N THR A 570 36.68 3.94 28.10
CA THR A 570 38.14 4.03 27.98
C THR A 570 38.79 2.95 28.84
N HIS A 571 40.11 2.80 28.75
CA HIS A 571 40.83 1.86 29.62
C HIS A 571 40.77 2.28 31.09
N ALA A 572 40.81 3.58 31.40
CA ALA A 572 40.61 4.07 32.78
C ALA A 572 39.15 3.96 33.25
N HIS A 573 38.19 3.96 32.32
CA HIS A 573 36.76 3.85 32.60
C HIS A 573 36.13 2.66 31.85
N PRO A 574 36.47 1.42 32.22
CA PRO A 574 36.05 0.22 31.49
C PRO A 574 34.53 -0.03 31.57
N LEU A 575 33.86 0.53 32.58
CA LEU A 575 32.40 0.49 32.72
C LEU A 575 31.69 1.70 32.09
N GLY A 576 32.45 2.61 31.50
CA GLY A 576 31.97 3.82 30.82
C GLY A 576 31.79 5.01 31.76
N LEU A 577 32.02 6.21 31.22
CA LEU A 577 31.75 7.51 31.86
C LEU A 577 30.25 7.73 32.13
N GLU A 578 29.87 8.88 32.67
CA GLU A 578 28.47 9.24 32.90
C GLU A 578 27.62 9.19 31.61
N MET A 579 26.34 8.88 31.77
CA MET A 579 25.39 8.83 30.66
C MET A 579 25.07 10.26 30.21
N ALA A 580 25.32 10.55 28.93
CA ALA A 580 25.01 11.86 28.35
C ALA A 580 23.72 11.77 27.53
N PRO A 581 22.57 12.20 28.06
CA PRO A 581 21.28 12.02 27.39
C PRO A 581 21.20 12.80 26.08
N LEU A 582 20.49 12.23 25.11
CA LEU A 582 20.02 12.95 23.94
C LEU A 582 18.80 13.81 24.31
N PRO A 583 18.53 14.91 23.58
CA PRO A 583 17.29 15.66 23.75
C PRO A 583 16.07 14.81 23.35
N GLN A 584 14.93 15.16 23.94
CA GLN A 584 13.61 14.67 23.49
C GLN A 584 13.23 15.43 22.20
N LEU A 585 12.89 14.69 21.13
CA LEU A 585 12.61 15.24 19.80
C LEU A 585 11.29 14.72 19.23
#